data_AF-A0A3D5S7L8-F1
#
_entry.id   AF-A0A3D5S7L8-F1
#
_cell.length_a   1.000
_cell.length_b   1.000
_cell.length_c   1.000
_cell.angle_alpha   90.00
_cell.angle_beta   90.00
_cell.angle_gamma   90.00
#
_symmetry.space_group_name_H-M   'P 1'
#
loop_
_entity.id
_entity.type
_entity.pdbx_description
1 polymer ?
#
loop_
_entity_poly.entity_id
_entity_poly.type
_entity_poly.pdbx_seq_one_letter_code
_entity_poly.pdbx_strand_id
1 'polypeptide(L)'
;MKLKASLLFSIVALSSCSQPENRESASIKPVLAEITTPHQAGANLPYLTTDKNGDLLHSWVKKTGDTTILKFATFSNDQWSTPVEIAHGNDWFVNWADYPMIAATQGGRLAHFLAKSASGTYSYDVNLITQKESDWSNSFIPH
;
A
#
# COMPACT_ATOMS: atom_id res chain seq x y z
N MET A 1 47.62 37.31 -41.17
CA MET A 1 47.13 37.34 -39.78
C MET A 1 45.76 36.66 -39.68
N LYS A 2 45.65 35.34 -39.94
CA LYS A 2 44.41 34.55 -39.80
C LYS A 2 44.77 33.05 -39.74
N LEU A 3 45.53 32.61 -38.74
CA LEU A 3 45.83 31.17 -38.59
C LEU A 3 46.20 30.74 -37.16
N LYS A 4 45.72 31.46 -36.13
CA LYS A 4 45.98 31.09 -34.72
C LYS A 4 44.72 30.77 -33.91
N ALA A 5 43.53 31.13 -34.40
CA ALA A 5 42.27 30.87 -33.69
C ALA A 5 41.72 29.45 -33.91
N SER A 6 41.99 28.82 -35.06
CA SER A 6 41.43 27.49 -35.36
C SER A 6 42.13 26.36 -34.61
N LEU A 7 43.40 26.53 -34.21
CA LEU A 7 44.16 25.48 -33.54
C LEU A 7 43.84 25.37 -32.04
N LEU A 8 43.40 26.47 -31.41
CA LEU A 8 43.02 26.46 -29.99
C LEU A 8 41.66 25.79 -29.74
N PHE A 9 40.75 25.78 -30.72
CA PHE A 9 39.42 25.19 -30.54
C PHE A 9 39.43 23.65 -30.65
N SER A 10 40.43 23.07 -31.33
CA SER A 10 40.57 21.60 -31.46
C SER A 10 41.20 20.92 -30.24
N ILE A 11 41.91 21.65 -29.36
CA ILE A 11 42.59 21.06 -28.19
C ILE A 11 41.60 20.88 -27.02
N VAL A 12 40.60 21.75 -26.89
CA VAL A 12 39.57 21.66 -25.82
C VAL A 12 38.59 20.50 -26.05
N ALA A 13 38.45 20.02 -27.29
CA ALA A 13 37.57 18.90 -27.64
C ALA A 13 38.11 17.51 -27.21
N LEU A 14 39.40 17.41 -26.85
CA LEU A 14 40.03 16.13 -26.49
C LEU A 14 40.06 15.86 -24.98
N SER A 15 39.57 16.79 -24.15
CA SER A 15 39.52 16.63 -22.68
C SER A 15 38.22 16.01 -22.17
N SER A 16 37.26 15.71 -23.04
CA SER A 16 35.89 15.32 -22.66
C SER A 16 35.62 13.81 -22.66
N CYS A 17 36.63 12.96 -22.51
CA CYS A 17 36.43 11.53 -22.29
C CYS A 17 37.56 10.91 -21.44
N SER A 18 37.64 11.29 -20.16
CA SER A 18 38.11 10.37 -19.13
C SER A 18 36.87 9.79 -18.44
N GLN A 19 36.31 8.74 -19.04
CA GLN A 19 35.27 7.95 -18.41
C GLN A 19 35.95 7.22 -17.24
N PRO A 20 35.53 7.43 -15.97
CA PRO A 20 36.10 6.68 -14.87
C PRO A 20 35.85 5.20 -15.13
N GLU A 21 36.95 4.47 -15.17
CA GLU A 21 37.04 3.04 -15.36
C GLU A 21 36.09 2.33 -14.38
N ASN A 22 35.20 1.53 -14.95
CA ASN A 22 34.55 0.38 -14.33
C ASN A 22 34.16 0.58 -12.84
N ARG A 23 33.12 1.39 -12.57
CA ARG A 23 32.30 1.08 -11.39
C ARG A 23 31.57 -0.21 -11.72
N GLU A 24 32.18 -1.34 -11.36
CA GLU A 24 31.39 -2.48 -10.92
C GLU A 24 30.40 -1.89 -9.92
N SER A 25 29.15 -1.72 -10.35
CA SER A 25 28.06 -1.49 -9.42
C SER A 25 28.17 -2.66 -8.46
N ALA A 26 28.72 -2.40 -7.27
CA ALA A 26 28.76 -3.38 -6.20
C ALA A 26 27.37 -3.99 -6.18
N SER A 27 27.29 -5.27 -6.55
CA SER A 27 26.02 -5.97 -6.66
C SER A 27 25.50 -6.01 -5.23
N ILE A 28 24.69 -5.01 -4.86
CA ILE A 28 23.99 -4.98 -3.59
C ILE A 28 23.00 -6.14 -3.72
N LYS A 29 23.42 -7.31 -3.25
CA LYS A 29 22.51 -8.43 -3.11
C LYS A 29 21.50 -8.02 -2.04
N PRO A 30 20.22 -7.84 -2.38
CA PRO A 30 19.23 -7.53 -1.37
C PRO A 30 19.23 -8.66 -0.35
N VAL A 31 19.37 -8.32 0.93
CA VAL A 31 19.13 -9.26 2.01
C VAL A 31 17.62 -9.38 2.13
N LEU A 32 17.09 -10.57 1.83
CA LEU A 32 15.68 -10.86 2.06
C LEU A 32 15.47 -11.05 3.57
N ALA A 33 14.73 -10.14 4.19
CA ALA A 33 14.26 -10.29 5.55
C ALA A 33 12.79 -10.70 5.53
N GLU A 34 12.46 -11.75 6.27
CA GLU A 34 11.07 -12.14 6.48
C GLU A 34 10.46 -11.28 7.61
N ILE A 35 9.25 -10.78 7.38
CA ILE A 35 8.46 -10.08 8.38
C ILE A 35 7.30 -11.00 8.76
N THR A 36 7.17 -11.31 10.04
CA THR A 36 6.04 -12.11 10.54
C THR A 36 4.73 -11.35 10.32
N THR A 37 3.64 -12.05 10.00
CA THR A 37 2.33 -11.40 9.80
C THR A 37 1.65 -11.10 11.15
N PRO A 38 0.86 -10.01 11.25
CA PRO A 38 0.22 -9.61 12.51
C PRO A 38 -1.08 -10.39 12.82
N HIS A 39 -1.44 -11.38 12.00
CA HIS A 39 -2.72 -12.07 12.09
C HIS A 39 -2.58 -13.57 12.33
N GLN A 40 -3.58 -14.14 13.00
CA GLN A 40 -3.71 -15.59 13.19
C GLN A 40 -4.22 -16.29 11.93
N ALA A 41 -4.31 -17.62 12.00
CA ALA A 41 -4.95 -18.44 10.95
C ALA A 41 -6.38 -17.96 10.62
N GLY A 42 -6.76 -18.09 9.35
CA GLY A 42 -8.07 -17.67 8.83
C GLY A 42 -8.13 -16.21 8.37
N ALA A 43 -7.01 -15.49 8.34
CA ALA A 43 -6.88 -14.26 7.58
C ALA A 43 -6.88 -14.56 6.07
N ASN A 44 -7.62 -13.75 5.31
CA ASN A 44 -7.78 -13.87 3.86
C ASN A 44 -7.72 -12.49 3.21
N LEU A 45 -7.47 -12.47 1.90
CA LEU A 45 -7.52 -11.25 1.09
C LEU A 45 -6.63 -10.12 1.65
N PRO A 46 -5.33 -10.39 1.88
CA PRO A 46 -4.42 -9.39 2.42
C PRO A 46 -4.23 -8.22 1.45
N TYR A 47 -4.12 -7.01 1.99
CA TYR A 47 -3.79 -5.81 1.23
C TYR A 47 -2.76 -4.98 1.98
N LEU A 48 -1.75 -4.50 1.26
CA LEU A 48 -0.69 -3.65 1.77
C LEU A 48 -0.74 -2.28 1.11
N THR A 49 -0.63 -1.24 1.91
CA THR A 49 -0.49 0.15 1.45
C THR A 49 0.35 0.95 2.45
N THR A 50 0.78 2.15 2.11
CA THR A 50 1.55 3.02 3.02
C THR A 50 0.78 4.28 3.35
N ASP A 51 0.97 4.81 4.55
CA ASP A 51 0.48 6.16 4.88
C ASP A 51 1.47 7.26 4.49
N LYS A 52 1.08 8.51 4.77
CA LYS A 52 1.88 9.70 4.48
C LYS A 52 3.24 9.74 5.19
N ASN A 53 3.41 8.98 6.27
CA ASN A 53 4.68 8.89 7.00
C ASN A 53 5.57 7.76 6.45
N GLY A 54 5.04 6.95 5.54
CA GLY A 54 5.72 5.76 5.02
C GLY A 54 5.50 4.51 5.88
N ASP A 55 4.66 4.58 6.92
CA ASP A 55 4.32 3.41 7.72
C ASP A 55 3.45 2.46 6.88
N LEU A 56 3.73 1.15 6.97
CA LEU A 56 3.04 0.14 6.19
C LEU A 56 1.73 -0.27 6.89
N LEU A 57 0.61 -0.18 6.19
CA LEU A 57 -0.68 -0.69 6.62
C LEU A 57 -0.90 -2.05 5.97
N HIS A 58 -1.29 -3.02 6.80
CA HIS A 58 -1.73 -4.34 6.36
C HIS A 58 -3.16 -4.56 6.77
N SER A 59 -4.07 -4.74 5.82
CA SER A 59 -5.46 -5.12 6.08
C SER A 59 -5.77 -6.51 5.60
N TRP A 60 -6.71 -7.18 6.26
CA TRP A 60 -7.16 -8.52 5.90
C TRP A 60 -8.60 -8.77 6.35
N VAL A 61 -9.24 -9.72 5.70
CA VAL A 61 -10.56 -10.22 6.06
C VAL A 61 -10.43 -11.46 6.94
N LYS A 62 -11.21 -11.52 8.02
CA LYS A 62 -11.37 -12.72 8.85
C LYS A 62 -12.85 -13.07 8.93
N LYS A 63 -13.18 -14.36 8.81
CA LYS A 63 -14.51 -14.88 9.09
C LYS A 63 -14.55 -15.51 10.48
N THR A 64 -15.62 -15.24 11.24
CA THR A 64 -15.86 -15.83 12.56
C THR A 64 -17.35 -16.15 12.68
N GLY A 65 -17.69 -17.44 12.57
CA GLY A 65 -19.07 -17.87 12.34
C GLY A 65 -19.58 -17.29 11.01
N ASP A 66 -20.74 -16.63 11.06
CA ASP A 66 -21.33 -15.95 9.90
C ASP A 66 -20.86 -14.50 9.73
N THR A 67 -20.10 -13.96 10.70
CA THR A 67 -19.61 -12.58 10.66
C THR A 67 -18.31 -12.51 9.87
N THR A 68 -18.28 -11.60 8.90
CA THR A 68 -17.08 -11.17 8.19
C THR A 68 -16.56 -9.90 8.86
N ILE A 69 -15.24 -9.82 9.04
CA ILE A 69 -14.56 -8.75 9.76
C ILE A 69 -13.38 -8.25 8.93
N LEU A 70 -13.30 -6.95 8.68
CA LEU A 70 -12.12 -6.30 8.14
C LEU A 70 -11.25 -5.79 9.29
N LYS A 71 -9.98 -6.19 9.30
CA LYS A 71 -8.98 -5.76 10.29
C LYS A 71 -7.78 -5.15 9.61
N PHE A 72 -7.01 -4.38 10.36
CA PHE A 72 -5.69 -3.93 9.92
C PHE A 72 -4.69 -3.85 11.08
N ALA A 73 -3.41 -3.80 10.75
CA ALA A 73 -2.33 -3.40 11.65
C ALA A 73 -1.36 -2.46 10.91
N THR A 74 -0.62 -1.66 11.67
CA THR A 74 0.41 -0.76 11.12
C THR A 74 1.79 -1.32 11.48
N PHE A 75 2.71 -1.37 10.53
CA PHE A 75 4.11 -1.73 10.73
C PHE A 75 4.95 -0.47 10.73
N SER A 76 5.62 -0.22 11.86
CA SER A 76 6.50 0.92 12.09
C SER A 76 7.57 0.51 13.09
N ASN A 77 8.80 1.01 12.92
CA ASN A 77 9.93 0.67 13.79
C ASN A 77 10.15 -0.85 13.96
N ASP A 78 10.12 -1.58 12.84
CA ASP A 78 10.29 -3.04 12.75
C ASP A 78 9.27 -3.87 13.55
N GLN A 79 8.12 -3.29 13.90
CA GLN A 79 7.09 -3.94 14.71
C GLN A 79 5.68 -3.68 14.18
N TRP A 80 4.83 -4.68 14.29
CA TRP A 80 3.39 -4.54 14.05
C TRP A 80 2.68 -3.99 15.29
N SER A 81 1.75 -3.07 15.07
CA SER A 81 0.76 -2.69 16.07
C SER A 81 -0.18 -3.84 16.39
N THR A 82 -0.89 -3.75 17.53
CA THR A 82 -2.04 -4.61 17.78
C THR A 82 -3.07 -4.47 16.64
N PRO A 83 -3.61 -5.58 16.10
CA PRO A 83 -4.66 -5.51 15.09
C PRO A 83 -5.89 -4.76 15.58
N VAL A 84 -6.40 -3.86 14.74
CA VAL A 84 -7.60 -3.07 14.97
C VAL A 84 -8.68 -3.51 13.99
N GLU A 85 -9.91 -3.58 14.46
CA GLU A 85 -11.08 -3.83 13.62
C GLU A 85 -11.53 -2.53 12.95
N ILE A 86 -11.81 -2.61 11.64
CA ILE A 86 -12.37 -1.49 10.86
C ILE A 86 -13.89 -1.56 10.88
N ALA A 87 -14.42 -2.72 10.46
CA ALA A 87 -15.85 -2.95 10.32
C ALA A 87 -16.13 -4.47 10.32
N HIS A 88 -17.38 -4.82 10.60
CA HIS A 88 -17.89 -6.18 10.50
C HIS A 88 -19.33 -6.21 9.98
N GLY A 89 -19.76 -7.37 9.50
CA GLY A 89 -21.14 -7.61 9.10
C GLY A 89 -21.41 -9.08 8.76
N ASN A 90 -22.67 -9.47 8.77
CA ASN A 90 -23.14 -10.82 8.41
C ASN A 90 -23.71 -10.88 6.98
N ASP A 91 -23.78 -9.73 6.31
CA ASP A 91 -24.37 -9.51 4.99
C ASP A 91 -23.30 -9.14 3.94
N TRP A 92 -22.02 -9.28 4.27
CA TRP A 92 -20.94 -8.88 3.36
C TRP A 92 -20.88 -9.77 2.11
N PHE A 93 -20.72 -9.14 0.96
CA PHE A 93 -20.40 -9.82 -0.29
C PHE A 93 -18.89 -9.82 -0.52
N VAL A 94 -18.21 -10.84 0.01
CA VAL A 94 -16.76 -10.97 -0.18
C VAL A 94 -16.47 -11.71 -1.48
N ASN A 95 -15.79 -11.04 -2.41
CA ASN A 95 -15.27 -11.66 -3.63
C ASN A 95 -13.75 -11.40 -3.78
N TRP A 96 -13.13 -12.03 -4.75
CA TRP A 96 -11.71 -11.92 -5.12
C TRP A 96 -11.32 -10.70 -5.99
N ALA A 97 -12.28 -9.97 -6.57
CA ALA A 97 -12.01 -8.85 -7.48
C ALA A 97 -12.00 -7.50 -6.76
N ASP A 98 -12.96 -7.31 -5.85
CA ASP A 98 -13.29 -6.06 -5.16
C ASP A 98 -13.40 -6.35 -3.65
N TYR A 99 -12.34 -6.91 -3.08
CA TYR A 99 -12.32 -7.31 -1.67
C TYR A 99 -12.13 -6.11 -0.74
N PRO A 100 -12.54 -6.21 0.53
CA PRO A 100 -12.36 -5.13 1.49
C PRO A 100 -10.88 -4.70 1.65
N MET A 101 -10.61 -3.40 1.53
CA MET A 101 -9.26 -2.83 1.63
C MET A 101 -9.27 -1.52 2.43
N ILE A 102 -8.11 -1.17 2.97
CA ILE A 102 -7.82 0.14 3.58
C ILE A 102 -6.99 1.02 2.64
N ALA A 103 -7.22 2.33 2.71
CA ALA A 103 -6.42 3.37 2.08
C ALA A 103 -6.06 4.44 3.11
N ALA A 104 -4.85 4.98 3.01
CA ALA A 104 -4.44 6.14 3.77
C ALA A 104 -4.76 7.43 2.99
N THR A 105 -5.14 8.48 3.69
CA THR A 105 -5.41 9.81 3.14
C THR A 105 -4.63 10.87 3.91
N GLN A 106 -4.65 12.12 3.45
CA GLN A 106 -4.04 13.23 4.20
C GLN A 106 -4.72 13.48 5.55
N GLY A 107 -6.02 13.21 5.65
CA GLY A 107 -6.85 13.52 6.83
C GLY A 107 -7.12 12.35 7.77
N GLY A 108 -6.61 11.15 7.46
CA GLY A 108 -6.92 9.92 8.20
C GLY A 108 -6.90 8.69 7.31
N ARG A 109 -7.79 7.73 7.57
CA ARG A 109 -7.89 6.49 6.81
C ARG A 109 -9.29 6.33 6.23
N LEU A 110 -9.38 5.63 5.11
CA LEU A 110 -10.62 5.23 4.47
C LEU A 110 -10.55 3.72 4.28
N ALA A 111 -11.66 3.02 4.44
CA ALA A 111 -11.76 1.65 3.99
C ALA A 111 -13.05 1.45 3.22
N HIS A 112 -13.08 0.40 2.42
CA HIS A 112 -14.28 -0.03 1.73
C HIS A 112 -14.56 -1.51 1.98
N PHE A 113 -15.83 -1.87 1.88
CA PHE A 113 -16.31 -3.25 1.86
C PHE A 113 -17.62 -3.30 1.06
N LEU A 114 -18.02 -4.51 0.66
CA LEU A 114 -19.26 -4.73 -0.08
C LEU A 114 -20.29 -5.37 0.84
N ALA A 115 -21.49 -4.79 0.92
CA ALA A 115 -22.61 -5.35 1.68
C ALA A 115 -23.77 -5.67 0.73
N LYS A 116 -24.42 -6.81 0.94
CA LYS A 116 -25.59 -7.25 0.16
C LYS A 116 -26.72 -6.23 0.31
N SER A 117 -27.22 -5.73 -0.81
CA SER A 117 -28.33 -4.77 -0.85
C SER A 117 -29.66 -5.40 -1.27
N ALA A 118 -29.62 -6.61 -1.85
CA ALA A 118 -30.80 -7.42 -2.15
C ALA A 118 -30.46 -8.92 -2.20
N SER A 119 -31.47 -9.76 -2.43
CA SER A 119 -31.33 -11.22 -2.50
C SER A 119 -30.58 -11.74 -3.74
N GLY A 120 -30.31 -10.88 -4.73
CA GLY A 120 -29.58 -11.26 -5.94
C GLY A 120 -28.12 -11.65 -5.67
N THR A 121 -27.59 -12.56 -6.48
CA THR A 121 -26.22 -13.09 -6.33
C THR A 121 -25.14 -12.00 -6.36
N TYR A 122 -25.36 -10.91 -7.09
CA TYR A 122 -24.42 -9.79 -7.23
C TYR A 122 -25.05 -8.45 -6.87
N SER A 123 -26.13 -8.46 -6.07
CA SER A 123 -26.76 -7.25 -5.56
C SER A 123 -26.05 -6.82 -4.28
N TYR A 124 -25.13 -5.88 -4.39
CA TYR A 124 -24.38 -5.31 -3.28
C TYR A 124 -24.08 -3.84 -3.53
N ASP A 125 -23.89 -3.10 -2.44
CA ASP A 125 -23.45 -1.70 -2.47
C ASP A 125 -22.02 -1.59 -1.94
N VAL A 126 -21.29 -0.62 -2.47
CA VAL A 126 -19.96 -0.26 -1.98
C VAL A 126 -20.13 0.62 -0.74
N ASN A 127 -19.77 0.09 0.41
CA ASN A 127 -19.77 0.82 1.65
C ASN A 127 -18.40 1.43 1.89
N LEU A 128 -18.38 2.70 2.27
CA LEU A 128 -17.20 3.41 2.71
C LEU A 128 -17.28 3.69 4.20
N ILE A 129 -16.13 3.62 4.86
CA ILE A 129 -15.97 3.96 6.27
C ILE A 129 -14.70 4.77 6.45
N THR A 130 -14.79 5.87 7.19
CA THR A 130 -13.67 6.79 7.41
C THR A 130 -13.21 6.74 8.84
N GLN A 131 -11.91 6.86 9.05
CA GLN A 131 -11.32 7.05 10.37
C GLN A 131 -10.97 8.51 10.57
N LYS A 132 -11.42 9.07 11.69
CA LYS A 132 -10.92 10.35 12.20
C LYS A 132 -10.29 10.08 13.56
N GLU A 133 -9.05 10.52 13.73
CA GLU A 133 -8.24 10.18 14.92
C GLU A 133 -8.13 8.65 15.07
N SER A 134 -8.72 8.08 16.14
CA SER A 134 -8.70 6.64 16.40
C SER A 134 -10.03 5.95 16.09
N ASP A 135 -11.11 6.70 15.89
CA ASP A 135 -12.46 6.15 15.77
C ASP A 135 -12.89 6.01 14.31
N TRP A 136 -13.53 4.88 14.01
CA TRP A 136 -14.18 4.63 12.73
C TRP A 136 -15.62 5.16 12.74
N SER A 137 -16.03 5.80 11.66
CA SER A 137 -17.39 6.29 11.48
C SER A 137 -18.38 5.15 11.27
N ASN A 138 -19.69 5.46 11.25
CA ASN A 138 -20.64 4.57 10.56
C ASN A 138 -20.28 4.51 9.07
N SER A 139 -20.61 3.39 8.42
CA SER A 139 -20.46 3.28 6.97
C SER A 139 -21.50 4.11 6.23
N PHE A 140 -21.19 4.49 4.99
CA PHE A 140 -22.10 5.18 4.09
C PHE A 140 -21.89 4.68 2.65
N ILE A 141 -22.93 4.83 1.82
CA ILE A 141 -22.89 4.51 0.39
C ILE A 141 -22.68 5.83 -0.37
N PRO A 142 -21.68 5.94 -1.25
CA PRO A 142 -21.33 7.21 -1.88
C PRO A 142 -22.29 7.66 -3.02
N HIS A 143 -23.17 6.80 -3.53
CA HIS A 143 -24.15 7.12 -4.58
C HIS A 143 -25.37 6.21 -4.54
#